data_AF-A0A7C7UQY2-F1
#
_entry.id   AF-A0A7C7UQY2-F1
#
_cell.length_a   1.000
_cell.length_b   1.000
_cell.length_c   1.000
_cell.angle_alpha   90.00
_cell.angle_beta   90.00
_cell.angle_gamma   90.00
#
_symmetry.space_group_name_H-M   'P 1'
#
loop_
_entity.id
_entity.type
_entity.pdbx_description
1 polymer ?
#
loop_
_entity_poly.entity_id
_entity_poly.type
_entity_poly.pdbx_seq_one_letter_code
_entity_poly.pdbx_strand_id
1 'polypeptide(L)'
;MTAKPYLSAPAAPLLTLAEALGIAPETLQAQEGLNRLSYQDADFSREKAAKLELAHVRLAVEAYGPALTCRFLLGEQVVLAVGPDMDEAALAAFRKATRLSPTVELELTLDKVALARRWLGDLPTCQPFLFLFPETLAETLTNPLARLEERLFTTPARKVLLLSPGADRFLDGEYLALVSGAHLARWREAVPQTPPDEASAQALYTACREQVKWVDFSLRRLTPLHLATSGQAPPD
;
A
#
# COMPACT_ATOMS: atom_id res chain seq x y z
N MET A 1 -22.42 -1.51 7.39
CA MET A 1 -21.29 -0.57 7.46
C MET A 1 -20.64 -0.48 6.09
N THR A 2 -20.84 0.65 5.42
CA THR A 2 -20.34 0.99 4.07
C THR A 2 -18.81 0.90 4.01
N ALA A 3 -18.25 0.49 2.86
CA ALA A 3 -16.81 0.59 2.63
C ALA A 3 -16.36 2.03 2.87
N LYS A 4 -15.21 2.21 3.55
CA LYS A 4 -14.67 3.56 3.77
C LYS A 4 -14.35 4.18 2.38
N PRO A 5 -14.69 5.46 2.14
CA PRO A 5 -14.62 6.07 0.81
C PRO A 5 -13.21 6.05 0.19
N TYR A 6 -12.17 5.88 1.01
CA TYR A 6 -10.78 5.91 0.58
C TYR A 6 -10.30 4.64 -0.13
N LEU A 7 -11.00 3.50 -0.02
CA LEU A 7 -10.53 2.27 -0.66
C LEU A 7 -10.60 2.31 -2.18
N SER A 8 -11.61 2.98 -2.77
CA SER A 8 -11.76 3.04 -4.23
C SER A 8 -10.74 3.95 -4.92
N ALA A 9 -10.18 4.91 -4.19
CA ALA A 9 -9.17 5.84 -4.69
C ALA A 9 -8.12 6.12 -3.59
N PRO A 10 -7.32 5.11 -3.20
CA PRO A 10 -6.48 5.18 -2.01
C PRO A 10 -5.34 6.19 -2.14
N ALA A 11 -4.88 6.48 -3.36
CA ALA A 11 -3.86 7.47 -3.64
C ALA A 11 -4.38 8.91 -3.70
N ALA A 12 -5.69 9.15 -3.87
CA ALA A 12 -6.19 10.48 -4.24
C ALA A 12 -5.82 11.58 -3.22
N PRO A 13 -6.01 11.40 -1.89
CA PRO A 13 -5.59 12.42 -0.90
C PRO A 13 -4.08 12.68 -0.92
N LEU A 14 -3.26 11.64 -1.15
CA LEU A 14 -1.81 11.77 -1.25
C LEU A 14 -1.41 12.51 -2.52
N LEU A 15 -2.06 12.23 -3.65
CA LEU A 15 -1.82 12.90 -4.92
C LEU A 15 -2.20 14.38 -4.87
N THR A 16 -3.31 14.73 -4.22
CA THR A 16 -3.68 16.14 -3.98
C THR A 16 -2.62 16.86 -3.14
N LEU A 17 -2.09 16.22 -2.10
CA LEU A 17 -0.99 16.77 -1.30
C LEU A 17 0.29 16.92 -2.13
N ALA A 18 0.62 15.92 -2.94
CA ALA A 18 1.80 15.89 -3.79
C ALA A 18 1.76 16.98 -4.87
N GLU A 19 0.60 17.18 -5.50
CA GLU A 19 0.35 18.21 -6.50
C GLU A 19 0.55 19.61 -5.92
N ALA A 20 0.03 19.87 -4.72
CA ALA A 20 0.24 21.14 -4.01
C ALA A 20 1.73 21.41 -3.73
N LEU A 21 2.50 20.35 -3.54
CA LEU A 21 3.95 20.38 -3.36
C LEU A 21 4.72 20.31 -4.69
N GLY A 22 4.06 20.21 -5.85
CA GLY A 22 4.72 20.08 -7.15
C GLY A 22 5.59 18.83 -7.26
N ILE A 23 5.15 17.73 -6.65
CA ILE A 23 5.70 16.37 -6.77
C ILE A 23 4.85 15.63 -7.80
N ALA A 24 5.50 15.04 -8.80
CA ALA A 24 4.81 14.31 -9.85
C ALA A 24 4.25 12.97 -9.32
N PRO A 25 3.07 12.53 -9.78
CA PRO A 25 2.49 11.24 -9.37
C PRO A 25 3.44 10.06 -9.58
N GLU A 26 4.17 10.04 -10.68
CA GLU A 26 5.11 8.98 -11.05
C GLU A 26 6.28 8.90 -10.06
N THR A 27 6.66 10.03 -9.45
CA THR A 27 7.67 10.06 -8.39
C THR A 27 7.16 9.30 -7.17
N LEU A 28 5.92 9.50 -6.75
CA LEU A 28 5.36 8.78 -5.61
C LEU A 28 5.13 7.30 -5.90
N GLN A 29 4.66 6.97 -7.10
CA GLN A 29 4.50 5.60 -7.57
C GLN A 29 5.82 4.82 -7.49
N ALA A 30 6.92 5.40 -7.98
CA ALA A 30 8.24 4.78 -7.94
C ALA A 30 8.78 4.56 -6.51
N GLN A 31 8.23 5.25 -5.51
CA GLN A 31 8.57 5.12 -4.10
C GLN A 31 7.62 4.20 -3.32
N GLU A 32 6.59 3.65 -3.97
CA GLU A 32 5.69 2.70 -3.31
C GLU A 32 6.35 1.33 -3.17
N GLY A 33 6.65 0.94 -1.93
CA GLY A 33 7.02 -0.42 -1.55
C GLY A 33 5.81 -1.25 -1.09
N LEU A 34 6.05 -2.52 -0.73
CA LEU A 34 4.96 -3.44 -0.33
C LEU A 34 4.21 -2.99 0.93
N ASN A 35 4.93 -2.53 1.94
CA ASN A 35 4.37 -2.16 3.26
C ASN A 35 4.43 -0.66 3.54
N ARG A 36 5.16 0.10 2.72
CA ARG A 36 5.46 1.51 2.96
C ARG A 36 5.65 2.23 1.64
N LEU A 37 5.16 3.47 1.54
CA LEU A 37 5.61 4.45 0.54
C LEU A 37 6.54 5.45 1.25
N SER A 38 7.71 5.74 0.69
CA SER A 38 8.69 6.63 1.32
C SER A 38 9.35 7.56 0.30
N TYR A 39 9.04 8.85 0.36
CA TYR A 39 9.66 9.88 -0.44
C TYR A 39 10.46 10.82 0.48
N GLN A 40 11.72 11.04 0.15
CA GLN A 40 12.60 11.97 0.84
C GLN A 40 13.30 12.84 -0.18
N ASP A 41 13.35 14.14 0.10
CA ASP A 41 14.09 15.12 -0.70
C ASP A 41 14.79 16.10 0.25
N ALA A 42 16.12 15.97 0.37
CA ALA A 42 16.95 16.78 1.25
C ALA A 42 17.06 18.24 0.81
N ASP A 43 16.85 18.52 -0.48
CA ASP A 43 16.99 19.84 -1.09
C ASP A 43 15.65 20.33 -1.66
N PHE A 44 14.55 19.95 -1.01
CA PHE A 44 13.21 20.27 -1.47
C PHE A 44 13.00 21.79 -1.54
N SER A 45 12.48 22.26 -2.68
CA SER A 45 12.30 23.70 -2.92
C SER A 45 11.39 24.34 -1.85
N ARG A 46 11.91 25.35 -1.14
CA ARG A 46 11.12 26.12 -0.18
C ARG A 46 9.94 26.81 -0.86
N GLU A 47 10.09 27.24 -2.11
CA GLU A 47 9.00 27.87 -2.87
C GLU A 47 7.85 26.90 -3.11
N LYS A 48 8.14 25.64 -3.40
CA LYS A 48 7.12 24.58 -3.50
C LYS A 48 6.47 24.31 -2.14
N ALA A 49 7.28 24.15 -1.09
CA ALA A 49 6.78 23.88 0.26
C ALA A 49 5.88 25.01 0.78
N ALA A 50 6.19 26.28 0.45
CA ALA A 50 5.42 27.44 0.89
C ALA A 50 3.99 27.50 0.28
N LYS A 51 3.76 26.80 -0.84
CA LYS A 51 2.44 26.67 -1.49
C LYS A 51 1.51 25.67 -0.78
N LEU A 52 2.01 24.96 0.23
CA LEU A 52 1.18 24.05 0.99
C LEU A 52 0.03 24.82 1.66
N GLU A 53 -1.19 24.37 1.44
CA GLU A 53 -2.42 24.94 2.01
C GLU A 53 -3.08 23.95 2.97
N LEU A 54 -3.80 24.49 3.94
CA LEU A 54 -4.43 23.68 4.99
C LEU A 54 -5.46 22.69 4.43
N ALA A 55 -6.15 23.03 3.34
CA ALA A 55 -7.12 22.16 2.69
C ALA A 55 -6.49 20.84 2.22
N HIS A 56 -5.34 20.90 1.55
CA HIS A 56 -4.61 19.72 1.07
C HIS A 56 -4.12 18.85 2.23
N VAL A 57 -3.62 19.49 3.29
CA VAL A 57 -3.16 18.79 4.50
C VAL A 57 -4.31 18.06 5.20
N ARG A 58 -5.46 18.73 5.37
CA ARG A 58 -6.64 18.16 6.02
C ARG A 58 -7.15 16.92 5.30
N LEU A 59 -7.23 16.96 3.97
CA LEU A 59 -7.65 15.81 3.16
C LEU A 59 -6.76 14.58 3.40
N ALA A 60 -5.44 14.76 3.38
CA ALA A 60 -4.49 13.67 3.61
C ALA A 60 -4.55 13.14 5.05
N VAL A 61 -4.62 14.03 6.04
CA VAL A 61 -4.71 13.66 7.46
C VAL A 61 -6.01 12.95 7.80
N GLU A 62 -7.14 13.38 7.22
CA GLU A 62 -8.43 12.72 7.44
C GLU A 62 -8.42 11.27 6.90
N ALA A 63 -7.90 11.11 5.67
CA ALA A 63 -7.83 9.82 4.99
C ALA A 63 -6.88 8.83 5.67
N TYR A 64 -5.64 9.26 5.94
CA TYR A 64 -4.55 8.38 6.38
C TYR A 64 -4.35 8.39 7.90
N GLY A 65 -4.68 9.51 8.56
CA GLY A 65 -4.47 9.68 9.99
C GLY A 65 -3.02 9.42 10.40
N PRO A 66 -2.76 8.64 11.47
CA PRO A 66 -1.40 8.42 11.98
C PRO A 66 -0.52 7.55 11.07
N ALA A 67 -1.08 6.94 10.02
CA ALA A 67 -0.29 6.19 9.05
C ALA A 67 0.56 7.11 8.16
N LEU A 68 0.20 8.39 8.05
CA LEU A 68 0.94 9.40 7.30
C LEU A 68 1.93 10.12 8.22
N THR A 69 3.19 10.12 7.82
CA THR A 69 4.20 11.05 8.31
C THR A 69 4.54 11.99 7.16
N CYS A 70 4.37 13.30 7.36
CA CYS A 70 4.90 14.30 6.45
C CYS A 70 5.56 15.41 7.27
N ARG A 71 6.85 15.65 7.05
CA ARG A 71 7.66 16.58 7.83
C ARG A 71 8.51 17.43 6.91
N PHE A 72 8.69 18.68 7.32
CA PHE A 72 9.65 19.59 6.72
C PHE A 72 10.70 19.94 7.77
N LEU A 73 11.98 19.83 7.38
CA LEU A 73 13.11 20.06 8.27
C LEU A 73 14.06 21.15 7.74
N LEU A 74 14.75 21.81 8.66
CA LEU A 74 15.91 22.66 8.41
C LEU A 74 17.08 22.08 9.19
N GLY A 75 17.92 21.27 8.52
CA GLY A 75 18.84 20.38 9.21
C GLY A 75 18.06 19.41 10.10
N GLU A 76 18.47 19.23 11.35
CA GLU A 76 17.82 18.32 12.30
C GLU A 76 16.50 18.87 12.89
N GLN A 77 16.17 20.14 12.63
CA GLN A 77 15.01 20.78 13.23
C GLN A 77 13.76 20.58 12.37
N VAL A 78 12.76 19.87 12.90
CA VAL A 78 11.42 19.82 12.31
C VAL A 78 10.75 21.20 12.45
N VAL A 79 10.51 21.85 11.32
CA VAL A 79 9.88 23.18 11.25
C VAL A 79 8.39 23.11 10.90
N LEU A 80 7.93 21.98 10.35
CA LEU A 80 6.53 21.66 10.18
C LEU A 80 6.35 20.14 10.21
N ALA A 81 5.34 19.67 10.95
CA ALA A 81 4.92 18.28 10.94
C ALA A 81 3.43 18.20 10.66
N VAL A 82 3.06 17.53 9.57
CA VAL A 82 1.66 17.29 9.19
C VAL A 82 1.00 16.37 10.22
N GLY A 83 -0.14 16.82 10.75
CA GLY A 83 -0.88 16.11 11.79
C GLY A 83 -2.29 16.65 11.99
N PRO A 84 -3.09 16.04 12.90
CA PRO A 84 -4.49 16.40 13.14
C PRO A 84 -4.67 17.83 13.68
N ASP A 85 -3.69 18.34 14.40
CA ASP A 85 -3.73 19.68 15.02
C ASP A 85 -3.21 20.78 14.09
N MET A 86 -3.02 20.50 12.81
CA MET A 86 -2.54 21.49 11.84
C MET A 86 -3.57 22.60 11.62
N ASP A 87 -3.10 23.85 11.66
CA ASP A 87 -3.88 25.04 11.38
C ASP A 87 -3.11 26.05 10.50
N GLU A 88 -3.76 27.16 10.16
CA GLU A 88 -3.12 28.23 9.36
C GLU A 88 -1.99 28.92 10.12
N ALA A 89 -2.03 28.94 11.45
CA ALA A 89 -0.98 29.56 12.25
C ALA A 89 0.33 28.75 12.16
N ALA A 90 0.25 27.42 12.18
CA ALA A 90 1.38 26.52 11.97
C ALA A 90 1.98 26.69 10.57
N LEU A 91 1.15 26.77 9.52
CA LEU A 91 1.64 27.03 8.16
C LEU A 91 2.29 28.42 8.03
N ALA A 92 1.71 29.45 8.64
CA ALA A 92 2.31 30.79 8.66
C ALA A 92 3.65 30.81 9.41
N ALA A 93 3.74 30.12 10.54
CA ALA A 93 4.96 29.96 11.31
C ALA A 93 6.05 29.24 10.49
N PHE A 94 5.69 28.16 9.79
CA PHE A 94 6.58 27.45 8.88
C PHE A 94 7.14 28.34 7.77
N ARG A 95 6.26 29.08 7.06
CA ARG A 95 6.67 30.02 6.00
C ARG A 95 7.60 31.12 6.52
N LYS A 96 7.39 31.57 7.76
CA LYS A 96 8.26 32.55 8.43
C LYS A 96 9.61 31.94 8.82
N ALA A 97 9.62 30.75 9.41
CA ALA A 97 10.83 30.05 9.85
C ALA A 97 11.77 29.70 8.69
N THR A 98 11.19 29.33 7.54
CA THR A 98 11.94 28.93 6.33
C THR A 98 12.24 30.10 5.40
N ARG A 99 11.94 31.35 5.80
CA ARG A 99 12.00 32.50 4.88
C ARG A 99 13.37 32.70 4.24
N LEU A 100 14.44 32.49 5.00
CA LEU A 100 15.82 32.73 4.59
C LEU A 100 16.49 31.50 3.96
N SER A 101 15.84 30.34 3.97
CA SER A 101 16.38 29.12 3.37
C SER A 101 15.82 28.94 1.96
N PRO A 102 16.65 28.66 0.94
CA PRO A 102 16.17 28.34 -0.40
C PRO A 102 15.55 26.94 -0.47
N THR A 103 15.99 26.03 0.40
CA THR A 103 15.55 24.64 0.47
C THR A 103 15.14 24.25 1.88
N VAL A 104 14.34 23.19 1.98
CA VAL A 104 13.97 22.48 3.19
C VAL A 104 14.10 20.99 2.90
N GLU A 105 14.34 20.18 3.90
CA GLU A 105 14.19 18.73 3.72
C GLU A 105 12.71 18.37 3.82
N LEU A 106 12.24 17.50 2.93
CA LEU A 106 10.90 16.92 2.97
C LEU A 106 10.99 15.42 3.20
N GLU A 107 10.37 14.96 4.28
CA GLU A 107 10.12 13.54 4.53
C GLU A 107 8.63 13.25 4.39
N LEU A 108 8.27 12.31 3.51
CA LEU A 108 6.91 11.83 3.32
C LEU A 108 6.90 10.30 3.40
N THR A 109 6.22 9.75 4.39
CA THR A 109 6.09 8.31 4.58
C THR A 109 4.64 7.93 4.83
N LEU A 110 4.17 6.87 4.17
CA LEU A 110 2.89 6.24 4.45
C LEU A 110 3.11 4.79 4.88
N ASP A 111 2.76 4.47 6.11
CA ASP A 111 2.75 3.10 6.62
C ASP A 111 1.47 2.38 6.18
N LYS A 112 1.59 1.50 5.18
CA LYS A 112 0.45 0.81 4.58
C LYS A 112 -0.08 -0.30 5.49
N VAL A 113 0.72 -0.82 6.42
CA VAL A 113 0.28 -1.81 7.41
C VAL A 113 -0.62 -1.13 8.45
N ALA A 114 -0.18 0.01 8.98
CA ALA A 114 -0.99 0.82 9.88
C ALA A 114 -2.27 1.32 9.19
N LEU A 115 -2.16 1.70 7.91
CA LEU A 115 -3.30 2.12 7.10
C LEU A 115 -4.31 1.00 6.87
N ALA A 116 -3.84 -0.20 6.51
CA ALA A 116 -4.69 -1.38 6.32
C ALA A 116 -5.43 -1.71 7.61
N ARG A 117 -4.74 -1.69 8.75
CA ARG A 117 -5.36 -1.89 10.07
C ARG A 117 -6.44 -0.83 10.35
N ARG A 118 -6.17 0.44 10.06
CA ARG A 118 -7.14 1.54 10.24
C ARG A 118 -8.35 1.38 9.34
N TRP A 119 -8.18 1.00 8.09
CA TRP A 119 -9.26 0.95 7.10
C TRP A 119 -10.10 -0.33 7.18
N LEU A 120 -9.44 -1.46 7.36
CA LEU A 120 -10.03 -2.80 7.31
C LEU A 120 -10.34 -3.37 8.70
N GLY A 121 -9.67 -2.87 9.74
CA GLY A 121 -9.69 -3.44 11.08
C GLY A 121 -8.64 -4.54 11.25
N ASP A 122 -8.74 -5.26 12.37
CA ASP A 122 -7.91 -6.43 12.63
C ASP A 122 -8.45 -7.64 11.86
N LEU A 123 -7.60 -8.24 11.03
CA LEU A 123 -7.91 -9.43 10.23
C LEU A 123 -7.03 -10.59 10.69
N PRO A 124 -7.47 -11.42 11.66
CA PRO A 124 -6.60 -12.46 12.23
C PRO A 124 -6.24 -13.56 11.22
N THR A 125 -7.14 -13.83 10.28
CA THR A 125 -7.03 -14.88 9.25
C THR A 125 -6.42 -14.39 7.93
N CYS A 126 -6.16 -13.09 7.80
CA CYS A 126 -5.63 -12.49 6.58
C CYS A 126 -4.43 -11.57 6.82
N GLN A 127 -3.57 -11.45 5.82
CA GLN A 127 -2.54 -10.44 5.71
C GLN A 127 -2.89 -9.50 4.55
N PRO A 128 -3.44 -8.30 4.84
CA PRO A 128 -3.79 -7.35 3.79
C PRO A 128 -2.55 -6.60 3.30
N PHE A 129 -2.42 -6.45 1.98
CA PHE A 129 -1.48 -5.56 1.32
C PHE A 129 -2.27 -4.54 0.49
N LEU A 130 -2.15 -3.27 0.88
CA LEU A 130 -2.74 -2.15 0.14
C LEU A 130 -1.74 -1.68 -0.92
N PHE A 131 -2.22 -1.50 -2.14
CA PHE A 131 -1.50 -0.79 -3.21
C PHE A 131 -2.22 0.53 -3.48
N LEU A 132 -1.45 1.62 -3.53
CA LEU A 132 -1.96 2.94 -3.88
C LEU A 132 -1.96 3.12 -5.40
N PHE A 133 -0.94 2.57 -6.07
CA PHE A 133 -0.78 2.61 -7.51
C PHE A 133 -0.86 1.19 -8.10
N PRO A 134 -1.72 0.96 -9.13
CA PRO A 134 -1.89 -0.36 -9.71
C PRO A 134 -0.61 -0.89 -10.39
N GLU A 135 0.24 -0.01 -10.88
CA GLU A 135 1.52 -0.34 -11.50
C GLU A 135 2.47 -1.02 -10.49
N THR A 136 2.48 -0.57 -9.24
CA THR A 136 3.30 -1.19 -8.18
C THR A 136 2.86 -2.61 -7.88
N LEU A 137 1.56 -2.92 -7.99
CA LEU A 137 1.08 -4.30 -7.92
C LEU A 137 1.61 -5.11 -9.11
N ALA A 138 1.50 -4.58 -10.33
CA ALA A 138 1.98 -5.27 -11.53
C ALA A 138 3.49 -5.58 -11.44
N GLU A 139 4.29 -4.60 -11.06
CA GLU A 139 5.74 -4.76 -10.81
C GLU A 139 6.04 -5.75 -9.68
N THR A 140 5.20 -5.76 -8.64
CA THR A 140 5.34 -6.75 -7.56
C THR A 140 5.13 -8.16 -8.11
N LEU A 141 4.07 -8.37 -8.89
CA LEU A 141 3.68 -9.68 -9.45
C LEU A 141 4.60 -10.20 -10.56
N THR A 142 5.42 -9.35 -11.18
CA THR A 142 6.43 -9.78 -12.18
C THR A 142 7.74 -10.27 -11.55
N ASN A 143 7.90 -10.16 -10.22
CA ASN A 143 9.06 -10.71 -9.53
C ASN A 143 9.13 -12.23 -9.64
N PRO A 144 10.34 -12.84 -9.57
CA PRO A 144 10.48 -14.28 -9.48
C PRO A 144 9.64 -14.86 -8.34
N LEU A 145 8.99 -15.99 -8.60
CA LEU A 145 8.06 -16.66 -7.69
C LEU A 145 8.62 -16.81 -6.26
N ALA A 146 9.86 -17.26 -6.10
CA ALA A 146 10.49 -17.41 -4.79
C ALA A 146 10.52 -16.10 -3.98
N ARG A 147 10.77 -14.96 -4.65
CA ARG A 147 10.75 -13.63 -4.00
C ARG A 147 9.34 -13.18 -3.66
N LEU A 148 8.34 -13.54 -4.47
CA LEU A 148 6.94 -13.27 -4.16
C LEU A 148 6.51 -14.04 -2.91
N GLU A 149 6.87 -15.32 -2.83
CA GLU A 149 6.58 -16.19 -1.68
C GLU A 149 7.18 -15.62 -0.39
N GLU A 150 8.48 -15.30 -0.39
CA GLU A 150 9.18 -14.73 0.77
C GLU A 150 8.57 -13.40 1.25
N ARG A 151 8.01 -12.60 0.35
CA ARG A 151 7.47 -11.27 0.67
C ARG A 151 6.00 -11.29 1.08
N LEU A 152 5.18 -12.11 0.43
CA LEU A 152 3.73 -12.12 0.63
C LEU A 152 3.31 -13.11 1.71
N PHE A 153 3.94 -14.29 1.76
CA PHE A 153 3.54 -15.41 2.62
C PHE A 153 4.43 -15.51 3.86
N THR A 154 4.66 -14.38 4.53
CA THR A 154 5.47 -14.32 5.76
C THR A 154 4.82 -14.99 6.97
N THR A 155 3.52 -15.29 6.89
CA THR A 155 2.76 -15.94 7.96
C THR A 155 1.91 -17.08 7.36
N PRO A 156 2.31 -18.35 7.53
CA PRO A 156 1.69 -19.48 6.82
C PRO A 156 0.22 -19.74 7.20
N ALA A 157 -0.22 -19.32 8.39
CA ALA A 157 -1.61 -19.44 8.85
C ALA A 157 -2.51 -18.25 8.44
N ARG A 158 -2.10 -17.44 7.46
CA ARG A 158 -2.87 -16.27 6.99
C ARG A 158 -2.98 -16.24 5.48
N LYS A 159 -4.19 -15.95 5.01
CA LYS A 159 -4.46 -15.68 3.60
C LYS A 159 -3.95 -14.29 3.22
N VAL A 160 -3.20 -14.20 2.13
CA VAL A 160 -2.77 -12.93 1.55
C VAL A 160 -3.95 -12.25 0.85
N LEU A 161 -4.23 -11.00 1.18
CA LEU A 161 -5.28 -10.20 0.54
C LEU A 161 -4.65 -8.97 -0.13
N LEU A 162 -4.54 -8.99 -1.45
CA LEU A 162 -4.05 -7.88 -2.25
C LEU A 162 -5.22 -6.96 -2.62
N LEU A 163 -5.09 -5.68 -2.26
CA LEU A 163 -6.09 -4.65 -2.52
C LEU A 163 -5.47 -3.57 -3.38
N SER A 164 -5.98 -3.36 -4.58
CA SER A 164 -5.41 -2.40 -5.53
C SER A 164 -6.51 -1.61 -6.25
N PRO A 165 -6.37 -0.30 -6.48
CA PRO A 165 -7.25 0.41 -7.39
C PRO A 165 -7.02 -0.05 -8.84
N GLY A 166 -7.83 0.46 -9.77
CA GLY A 166 -7.69 0.19 -11.20
C GLY A 166 -8.74 -0.78 -11.72
N ALA A 167 -8.33 -1.71 -12.60
CA ALA A 167 -9.24 -2.61 -13.29
C ALA A 167 -10.07 -3.48 -12.34
N ASP A 168 -11.33 -3.74 -12.70
CA ASP A 168 -12.24 -4.56 -11.93
C ASP A 168 -11.80 -6.02 -11.97
N ARG A 169 -11.24 -6.52 -10.86
CA ARG A 169 -10.85 -7.93 -10.72
C ARG A 169 -11.24 -8.44 -9.35
N PHE A 170 -11.76 -9.65 -9.31
CA PHE A 170 -12.01 -10.38 -8.09
C PHE A 170 -11.51 -11.81 -8.28
N LEU A 171 -10.32 -12.08 -7.76
CA LEU A 171 -9.70 -13.39 -7.77
C LEU A 171 -9.62 -13.89 -6.34
N ASP A 172 -10.16 -15.07 -6.10
CA ASP A 172 -10.25 -15.64 -4.77
C ASP A 172 -9.77 -17.09 -4.76
N GLY A 173 -8.87 -17.37 -3.83
CA GLY A 173 -8.26 -18.67 -3.59
C GLY A 173 -8.10 -18.94 -2.09
N GLU A 174 -7.59 -20.12 -1.76
CA GLU A 174 -7.47 -20.54 -0.36
C GLU A 174 -6.47 -19.68 0.43
N TYR A 175 -5.33 -19.33 -0.20
CA TYR A 175 -4.24 -18.60 0.45
C TYR A 175 -3.96 -17.21 -0.14
N LEU A 176 -4.56 -16.88 -1.30
CA LEU A 176 -4.42 -15.57 -1.94
C LEU A 176 -5.77 -15.07 -2.45
N ALA A 177 -6.01 -13.79 -2.28
CA ALA A 177 -7.06 -13.07 -3.00
C ALA A 177 -6.51 -11.76 -3.58
N LEU A 178 -6.99 -11.39 -4.77
CA LEU A 178 -6.80 -10.08 -5.37
C LEU A 178 -8.19 -9.45 -5.57
N VAL A 179 -8.40 -8.31 -4.93
CA VAL A 179 -9.62 -7.52 -5.07
C VAL A 179 -9.24 -6.14 -5.57
N SER A 180 -9.76 -5.74 -6.72
CA SER A 180 -9.45 -4.46 -7.34
C SER A 180 -10.63 -3.75 -7.99
N GLY A 181 -10.47 -2.45 -8.21
CA GLY A 181 -11.49 -1.60 -8.84
C GLY A 181 -12.79 -1.55 -8.03
N ALA A 182 -13.93 -1.64 -8.72
CA ALA A 182 -15.26 -1.64 -8.14
C ALA A 182 -15.48 -2.79 -7.13
N HIS A 183 -14.75 -3.89 -7.26
CA HIS A 183 -14.84 -5.01 -6.33
C HIS A 183 -14.25 -4.72 -4.95
N LEU A 184 -13.49 -3.63 -4.78
CA LEU A 184 -12.97 -3.22 -3.46
C LEU A 184 -14.08 -2.99 -2.44
N ALA A 185 -15.31 -2.66 -2.85
CA ALA A 185 -16.45 -2.58 -1.93
C ALA A 185 -16.81 -3.93 -1.27
N ARG A 186 -16.41 -5.04 -1.91
CA ARG A 186 -16.71 -6.43 -1.55
C ARG A 186 -15.51 -7.17 -0.96
N TRP A 187 -14.43 -6.48 -0.58
CA TRP A 187 -13.20 -7.10 -0.07
C TRP A 187 -13.41 -8.10 1.07
N ARG A 188 -14.44 -7.88 1.91
CA ARG A 188 -14.77 -8.76 3.03
C ARG A 188 -15.16 -10.17 2.61
N GLU A 189 -15.68 -10.34 1.40
CA GLU A 189 -16.06 -11.65 0.86
C GLU A 189 -14.83 -12.55 0.66
N ALA A 190 -13.65 -11.97 0.47
CA ALA A 190 -12.40 -12.71 0.33
C ALA A 190 -11.73 -13.06 1.69
N VAL A 191 -12.25 -12.57 2.82
CA VAL A 191 -11.71 -12.85 4.15
C VAL A 191 -12.29 -14.18 4.66
N PRO A 192 -11.46 -15.21 4.93
CA PRO A 192 -11.93 -16.50 5.35
C PRO A 192 -12.30 -16.44 6.84
N GLN A 193 -13.37 -17.17 7.20
CA GLN A 193 -13.85 -17.27 8.59
C GLN A 193 -12.90 -18.10 9.45
N THR A 194 -12.25 -19.08 8.85
CA THR A 194 -11.22 -19.92 9.47
C THR A 194 -9.87 -19.64 8.81
N PRO A 195 -8.76 -19.64 9.57
CA PRO A 195 -7.44 -19.53 8.98
C PRO A 195 -7.19 -20.69 8.00
N PRO A 196 -6.39 -20.47 6.94
CA PRO A 196 -5.96 -21.55 6.06
C PRO A 196 -5.22 -22.66 6.82
N ASP A 197 -5.28 -23.89 6.32
CA ASP A 197 -4.61 -25.04 6.94
C ASP A 197 -3.10 -25.00 6.68
N GLU A 198 -2.36 -24.53 7.67
CA GLU A 198 -0.90 -24.48 7.64
C GLU A 198 -0.26 -25.86 7.40
N ALA A 199 -0.83 -26.94 7.93
CA ALA A 199 -0.29 -28.28 7.73
C ALA A 199 -0.43 -28.71 6.26
N SER A 200 -1.56 -28.38 5.64
CA SER A 200 -1.79 -28.61 4.21
C SER A 200 -0.83 -27.78 3.35
N ALA A 201 -0.61 -26.50 3.67
CA ALA A 201 0.36 -25.66 2.98
C ALA A 201 1.78 -26.21 3.09
N GLN A 202 2.21 -26.59 4.29
CA GLN A 202 3.56 -27.12 4.54
C GLN A 202 3.79 -28.48 3.87
N ALA A 203 2.80 -29.38 3.93
CA ALA A 203 2.84 -30.66 3.21
C ALA A 203 3.02 -30.45 1.70
N LEU A 204 2.41 -29.40 1.16
CA LEU A 204 2.54 -29.02 -0.24
C LEU A 204 3.94 -28.56 -0.62
N TYR A 205 4.52 -27.65 0.18
CA TYR A 205 5.88 -27.17 -0.04
C TYR A 205 6.89 -28.31 0.01
N THR A 206 6.70 -29.24 0.95
CA THR A 206 7.51 -30.47 1.04
C THR A 206 7.34 -31.33 -0.22
N ALA A 207 6.10 -31.58 -0.67
CA ALA A 207 5.84 -32.38 -1.87
C ALA A 207 6.44 -31.76 -3.14
N CYS A 208 6.32 -30.43 -3.32
CA CYS A 208 6.91 -29.71 -4.46
C CYS A 208 8.44 -29.75 -4.43
N ARG A 209 9.08 -29.73 -3.25
CA ARG A 209 10.53 -29.83 -3.09
C ARG A 209 11.07 -31.25 -3.33
N GLU A 210 10.31 -32.27 -2.93
CA GLU A 210 10.74 -33.67 -3.02
C GLU A 210 10.51 -34.27 -4.42
N GLN A 211 9.53 -33.77 -5.18
CA GLN A 211 9.20 -34.28 -6.52
C GLN A 211 9.94 -33.53 -7.63
N VAL A 212 11.25 -33.77 -7.76
CA VAL A 212 12.10 -33.29 -8.87
C VAL A 212 12.00 -34.20 -10.12
N LYS A 213 11.13 -35.21 -10.12
CA LYS A 213 10.97 -36.14 -11.27
C LYS A 213 9.81 -35.71 -12.17
N TRP A 214 10.16 -35.05 -13.26
CA TRP A 214 9.31 -34.38 -14.26
C TRP A 214 8.60 -35.33 -15.24
N VAL A 215 8.09 -36.48 -14.78
CA VAL A 215 7.35 -37.41 -15.64
C VAL A 215 6.04 -37.70 -14.92
N ASP A 216 4.92 -37.29 -15.52
CA ASP A 216 3.52 -37.44 -15.05
C ASP A 216 2.92 -36.40 -14.10
N PHE A 217 3.52 -35.22 -13.94
CA PHE A 217 2.88 -34.16 -13.15
C PHE A 217 1.92 -33.31 -13.99
N SER A 218 0.64 -33.25 -13.59
CA SER A 218 -0.33 -32.31 -14.15
C SER A 218 0.17 -30.88 -13.90
N LEU A 219 0.44 -30.12 -14.97
CA LEU A 219 0.98 -28.74 -14.94
C LEU A 219 0.18 -27.78 -14.03
N ARG A 220 -1.08 -28.10 -13.69
CA ARG A 220 -1.90 -27.39 -12.68
C ARG A 220 -1.27 -27.35 -11.27
N ARG A 221 -0.27 -28.18 -11.00
CA ARG A 221 0.43 -28.27 -9.71
C ARG A 221 1.82 -27.61 -9.71
N LEU A 222 2.22 -26.94 -10.80
CA LEU A 222 3.45 -26.15 -10.86
C LEU A 222 3.23 -24.68 -10.46
N THR A 223 1.99 -24.21 -10.48
CA THR A 223 1.61 -23.03 -9.70
C THR A 223 1.56 -23.48 -8.24
N PRO A 224 2.37 -22.93 -7.34
CA PRO A 224 2.22 -23.22 -5.93
C PRO A 224 0.77 -22.98 -5.53
N LEU A 225 0.12 -23.95 -4.86
CA LEU A 225 -1.33 -23.92 -4.67
C LEU A 225 -1.82 -22.70 -3.89
N HIS A 226 -0.93 -22.00 -3.18
CA HIS A 226 -1.24 -20.74 -2.52
C HIS A 226 -1.41 -19.54 -3.49
N LEU A 227 -1.00 -19.67 -4.76
CA LEU A 227 -1.30 -18.72 -5.84
C LEU A 227 -2.49 -19.16 -6.70
N ALA A 228 -3.04 -20.36 -6.46
CA ALA A 228 -4.21 -20.82 -7.17
C ALA A 228 -5.42 -19.97 -6.76
N THR A 229 -5.93 -19.20 -7.72
CA THR A 229 -7.10 -18.35 -7.54
C THR A 229 -8.11 -18.64 -8.64
N SER A 230 -9.38 -18.39 -8.35
CA SER A 230 -10.48 -18.48 -9.31
C SER A 230 -11.32 -17.22 -9.23
N GLY A 231 -11.92 -16.78 -10.34
CA GLY A 231 -12.77 -15.60 -10.30
C GLY A 231 -12.92 -14.89 -11.64
N GLN A 232 -13.45 -13.67 -11.56
CA GLN A 232 -13.68 -12.81 -12.71
C GLN A 232 -12.45 -11.92 -12.92
N ALA A 233 -11.72 -12.18 -14.01
CA ALA A 233 -10.82 -11.23 -14.62
C ALA A 233 -11.39 -10.88 -16.00
N PRO A 234 -11.50 -9.59 -16.37
CA PRO A 234 -11.86 -9.23 -17.73
C PRO A 234 -10.81 -9.79 -18.71
N PRO A 235 -11.20 -10.16 -19.95
CA PRO A 235 -10.23 -10.46 -20.99
C PRO A 235 -9.35 -9.22 -21.23
N ASP A 236 -8.04 -9.44 -21.31
CA ASP A 236 -7.05 -8.40 -21.63
C ASP A 236 -7.33 -7.73 -22.99
#